data_AF-A0A2I1GTY8-F1
#
_entry.id   AF-A0A2I1GTY8-F1
#
_cell.length_a   1.000
_cell.length_b   1.000
_cell.length_c   1.000
_cell.angle_alpha   90.00
_cell.angle_beta   90.00
_cell.angle_gamma   90.00
#
_symmetry.space_group_name_H-M   'P 1'
#
loop_
_entity.id
_entity.type
_entity.pdbx_description
1 polymer ?
#
loop_
_entity_poly.entity_id
_entity_poly.type
_entity_poly.pdbx_seq_one_letter_code
_entity_poly.pdbx_strand_id
1 'polypeptide(L)'
;MSDLCELQDGGNALSCQILQNTFNRPNSNYMIVVDNGFVRSFSIEEPLSGINKGFWKVTTNQLTEPNKIAESTTGTLRLTTFGTSYYNNFSSSAEKDDFKNALQNQLCGSIPINQSRFRMSGKLLPDTRKKDQLLIEFKILSTQDKYEQNVESIINDLNTIIKNKEIVLPLNLSNLIDQEYGFVQASNIWEENKFILLGLGIALLIFCLIYLWARRRNSEGNNFALIQAVMIWFDLTMDILFIVKNGHDVEKLYIPSVIVLAVSIIFNVISAFKLFTYELKNNEKFLEWFIGNAKLASIFTILSSADVGALSILNSRFGGFELFNSSLSLKTQKKIFYGTTANLFIEDIPQLTIQILYRMNVITYSTIPLLSLITSSILVASDVLSRTYNLISGLYFIHKKKEPKDSNESDLPEDEYI
;
A
#
# COMPACT_ATOMS: atom_id res chain seq x y z
N MET A 1 -31.49 1.71 36.94
CA MET A 1 -30.78 0.43 36.99
C MET A 1 -29.89 0.40 35.77
N SER A 2 -28.59 0.14 35.93
CA SER A 2 -27.74 -0.11 34.76
C SER A 2 -28.28 -1.36 34.06
N ASP A 3 -28.26 -1.40 32.73
CA ASP A 3 -28.75 -2.53 31.91
C ASP A 3 -28.02 -3.87 32.21
N LEU A 4 -27.00 -3.84 33.07
CA LEU A 4 -26.16 -4.98 33.41
C LEU A 4 -26.49 -5.62 34.75
N CYS A 5 -27.26 -4.96 35.63
CA CYS A 5 -27.54 -5.49 36.97
C CYS A 5 -29.04 -5.51 37.26
N GLU A 6 -29.53 -6.66 37.68
CA GLU A 6 -30.94 -6.90 38.01
C GLU A 6 -31.08 -7.49 39.42
N LEU A 7 -32.17 -7.10 40.09
CA LEU A 7 -32.56 -7.72 41.34
C LEU A 7 -33.27 -9.05 41.04
N GLN A 8 -32.84 -10.11 41.72
CA GLN A 8 -33.41 -11.45 41.68
C GLN A 8 -33.96 -11.83 43.06
N ASP A 9 -34.59 -13.00 43.16
CA ASP A 9 -35.14 -13.56 44.40
C ASP A 9 -36.03 -12.57 45.19
N GLY A 10 -36.93 -11.89 44.48
CA GLY A 10 -37.85 -10.93 45.09
C GLY A 10 -37.18 -9.69 45.70
N GLY A 11 -35.96 -9.34 45.27
CA GLY A 11 -35.21 -8.18 45.76
C GLY A 11 -34.09 -8.51 46.75
N ASN A 12 -33.89 -9.79 47.06
CA ASN A 12 -32.87 -10.23 48.02
C ASN A 12 -31.54 -10.66 47.38
N ALA A 13 -31.50 -10.84 46.06
CA ALA A 13 -30.29 -11.14 45.31
C ALA A 13 -30.05 -10.06 44.26
N LEU A 14 -28.77 -9.79 43.96
CA LEU A 14 -28.37 -8.94 42.85
C LEU A 14 -27.54 -9.78 41.88
N SER A 15 -27.99 -9.84 40.63
CA SER A 15 -27.28 -10.48 39.53
C SER A 15 -26.72 -9.40 38.62
N CYS A 16 -25.42 -9.42 38.38
CA CYS A 16 -24.74 -8.49 37.48
C CYS A 16 -24.03 -9.25 36.37
N GLN A 17 -24.25 -8.85 35.13
CA GLN A 17 -23.51 -9.29 33.97
C GLN A 17 -22.16 -8.58 33.92
N ILE A 18 -21.11 -9.38 33.69
CA ILE A 18 -19.75 -8.88 33.46
C ILE A 18 -19.35 -9.14 32.02
N LEU A 19 -18.36 -8.40 31.53
CA LEU A 19 -17.83 -8.61 30.19
C LEU A 19 -17.07 -9.94 30.13
N GLN A 20 -17.09 -10.58 28.96
CA GLN A 20 -16.42 -11.85 28.76
C GLN A 20 -14.90 -11.78 29.02
N ASN A 21 -14.30 -10.61 28.82
CA ASN A 21 -12.89 -10.35 29.03
C ASN A 21 -12.55 -9.78 30.42
N THR A 22 -13.50 -9.71 31.36
CA THR A 22 -13.24 -9.20 32.72
C THR A 22 -12.15 -10.02 33.44
N PHE A 23 -12.10 -11.34 33.22
CA PHE A 23 -11.11 -12.25 33.79
C PHE A 23 -10.16 -12.82 32.72
N ASN A 24 -9.54 -11.94 31.93
CA ASN A 24 -8.76 -12.30 30.74
C ASN A 24 -7.29 -12.73 30.98
N ARG A 25 -6.80 -12.72 32.21
CA ARG A 25 -5.44 -13.17 32.56
C ARG A 25 -5.50 -14.58 33.15
N PRO A 26 -4.86 -15.58 32.53
CA PRO A 26 -4.78 -16.92 33.10
C PRO A 26 -3.99 -16.96 34.41
N ASN A 27 -4.22 -17.99 35.23
CA ASN A 27 -3.50 -18.24 36.49
C ASN A 27 -3.39 -17.00 37.40
N SER A 28 -4.47 -16.21 37.49
CA SER A 28 -4.44 -14.89 38.13
C SER A 28 -5.57 -14.73 39.13
N ASN A 29 -5.29 -13.96 40.19
CA ASN A 29 -6.25 -13.64 41.23
C ASN A 29 -6.87 -12.28 40.96
N TYR A 30 -8.19 -12.28 40.82
CA TYR A 30 -9.02 -11.08 40.71
C TYR A 30 -9.72 -10.83 42.03
N MET A 31 -10.00 -9.56 42.31
CA MET A 31 -10.77 -9.14 43.47
C MET A 31 -12.03 -8.43 42.99
N ILE A 32 -13.17 -8.85 43.50
CA ILE A 32 -14.44 -8.18 43.25
C ILE A 32 -14.64 -7.17 44.38
N VAL A 33 -14.85 -5.91 43.99
CA VAL A 33 -15.11 -4.79 44.90
C VAL A 33 -16.47 -4.23 44.53
N VAL A 34 -17.30 -4.00 45.55
CA VAL A 34 -18.58 -3.33 45.41
C VAL A 34 -18.53 -2.14 46.36
N ASP A 35 -18.81 -0.95 45.85
CA ASP A 35 -18.75 0.25 46.68
C ASP A 35 -19.89 0.26 47.71
N ASN A 36 -19.65 0.92 48.84
CA ASN A 36 -20.69 1.14 49.83
C ASN A 36 -21.85 1.95 49.23
N GLY A 37 -23.08 1.54 49.53
CA GLY A 37 -24.28 2.18 48.99
C GLY A 37 -24.61 1.83 47.55
N PHE A 38 -23.93 0.85 46.94
CA PHE A 38 -24.30 0.32 45.63
C PHE A 38 -25.73 -0.25 45.60
N VAL A 39 -26.18 -0.85 46.72
CA VAL A 39 -27.57 -1.30 46.92
C VAL A 39 -28.12 -0.61 48.16
N ARG A 40 -29.43 -0.30 48.14
CA ARG A 40 -30.17 0.29 49.26
C ARG A 40 -31.19 -0.73 49.77
N SER A 41 -31.36 -0.81 51.09
CA SER A 41 -32.43 -1.63 51.67
C SER A 41 -33.80 -1.01 51.38
N PHE A 42 -34.76 -1.84 50.98
CA PHE A 42 -36.14 -1.41 50.76
C PHE A 42 -36.87 -1.09 52.08
N SER A 43 -36.55 -1.79 53.16
CA SER A 43 -37.28 -1.68 54.43
C SER A 43 -36.85 -0.49 55.28
N ILE A 44 -35.56 -0.19 55.30
CA ILE A 44 -34.98 0.89 56.12
C ILE A 44 -34.48 2.06 55.28
N GLU A 45 -34.47 1.91 53.95
CA GLU A 45 -34.11 3.02 53.05
C GLU A 45 -32.66 3.53 53.31
N GLU A 46 -31.76 2.63 53.72
CA GLU A 46 -30.35 2.95 53.98
C GLU A 46 -29.42 2.25 52.98
N PRO A 47 -28.28 2.90 52.61
CA PRO A 47 -27.25 2.28 51.78
C PRO A 47 -26.62 1.09 52.51
N LEU A 48 -26.51 -0.04 51.82
CA LEU A 48 -25.88 -1.24 52.36
C LEU A 48 -24.36 -1.20 52.18
N SER A 49 -23.64 -1.88 53.06
CA SER A 49 -22.19 -2.08 52.90
C SER A 49 -21.90 -2.87 51.64
N GLY A 50 -20.89 -2.43 50.90
CA GLY A 50 -20.40 -3.11 49.73
C GLY A 50 -19.40 -4.23 50.09
N ILE A 51 -18.62 -4.64 49.10
CA ILE A 51 -17.60 -5.68 49.21
C ILE A 51 -16.24 -5.02 49.13
N ASN A 52 -15.51 -5.03 50.24
CA ASN A 52 -14.17 -4.44 50.31
C ASN A 52 -13.13 -5.26 49.54
N LYS A 53 -12.04 -4.59 49.12
CA LYS A 53 -10.88 -5.22 48.48
C LYS A 53 -10.38 -6.42 49.28
N GLY A 54 -10.24 -7.56 48.61
CA GLY A 54 -9.66 -8.78 49.18
C GLY A 54 -10.64 -9.72 49.86
N PHE A 55 -11.92 -9.35 50.02
CA PHE A 55 -12.93 -10.26 50.59
C PHE A 55 -13.41 -11.28 49.57
N TRP A 56 -13.84 -10.82 48.39
CA TRP A 56 -14.26 -11.70 47.31
C TRP A 56 -13.15 -11.83 46.28
N LYS A 57 -12.59 -13.03 46.17
CA LYS A 57 -11.52 -13.37 45.23
C LYS A 57 -12.00 -14.40 44.22
N VAL A 58 -11.60 -14.22 42.97
CA VAL A 58 -11.82 -15.18 41.88
C VAL A 58 -10.46 -15.52 41.30
N THR A 59 -10.18 -16.81 41.15
CA THR A 59 -8.92 -17.28 40.55
C THR A 59 -9.22 -17.88 39.19
N THR A 60 -8.52 -17.40 38.16
CA THR A 60 -8.58 -17.99 36.83
C THR A 60 -7.67 -19.22 36.76
N ASN A 61 -8.13 -20.23 36.03
CA ASN A 61 -7.36 -21.46 35.86
C ASN A 61 -6.07 -21.21 35.05
N GLN A 62 -5.11 -22.11 35.20
CA GLN A 62 -3.99 -22.18 34.27
C GLN A 62 -4.48 -22.56 32.88
N LEU A 63 -3.80 -22.06 31.85
CA LEU A 63 -4.03 -22.50 30.48
C LEU A 63 -3.76 -24.01 30.40
N THR A 64 -4.80 -24.78 30.07
CA THR A 64 -4.69 -26.23 29.84
C THR A 64 -4.00 -26.54 28.51
N GLU A 65 -4.08 -25.62 27.54
CA GLU A 65 -3.35 -25.70 26.28
C GLU A 65 -2.50 -24.44 26.07
N PRO A 66 -1.25 -24.59 25.60
CA PRO A 66 -0.42 -23.44 25.27
C PRO A 66 -1.05 -22.59 24.17
N ASN A 67 -0.95 -21.27 24.31
CA ASN A 67 -1.39 -20.36 23.26
C ASN A 67 -0.63 -20.63 21.96
N LYS A 68 -1.36 -20.61 20.83
CA LYS A 68 -0.72 -20.56 19.51
C LYS A 68 0.08 -19.26 19.41
N ILE A 69 1.34 -19.39 19.00
CA ILE A 69 2.19 -18.23 18.76
C ILE A 69 1.64 -17.52 17.52
N ALA A 70 1.16 -16.31 17.72
CA ALA A 70 0.74 -15.40 16.66
C ALA A 70 1.86 -14.40 16.37
N GLU A 71 2.03 -14.04 15.10
CA GLU A 71 3.01 -13.02 14.70
C GLU A 71 2.64 -11.63 15.22
N SER A 72 3.64 -10.74 15.27
CA SER A 72 3.40 -9.34 15.62
C SER A 72 2.49 -8.70 14.57
N THR A 73 1.59 -7.82 14.99
CA THR A 73 0.64 -7.17 14.08
C THR A 73 0.42 -5.72 14.45
N THR A 74 -0.31 -5.00 13.61
CA THR A 74 -0.82 -3.67 13.93
C THR A 74 -2.32 -3.71 14.17
N GLY A 75 -2.78 -2.92 15.12
CA GLY A 75 -4.19 -2.66 15.40
C GLY A 75 -4.47 -1.18 15.24
N THR A 76 -5.71 -0.85 14.91
CA THR A 76 -6.15 0.52 14.69
C THR A 76 -7.29 0.88 15.62
N LEU A 77 -7.26 2.14 16.06
CA LEU A 77 -8.28 2.75 16.90
C LEU A 77 -8.70 4.08 16.27
N ARG A 78 -9.99 4.38 16.28
CA ARG A 78 -10.50 5.66 15.77
C ARG A 78 -10.92 6.57 16.92
N LEU A 79 -10.63 7.86 16.79
CA LEU A 79 -11.14 8.89 17.69
C LEU A 79 -12.54 9.33 17.27
N THR A 80 -13.34 9.79 18.23
CA THR A 80 -14.58 10.52 17.94
C THR A 80 -14.25 11.86 17.28
N THR A 81 -15.25 12.52 16.69
CA THR A 81 -15.10 13.89 16.18
C THR A 81 -14.62 14.85 17.27
N PHE A 82 -15.19 14.71 18.47
CA PHE A 82 -14.74 15.43 19.67
C PHE A 82 -13.28 15.11 20.02
N GLY A 83 -12.89 13.83 20.04
CA GLY A 83 -11.53 13.42 20.34
C GLY A 83 -10.51 13.94 19.31
N THR A 84 -10.88 13.95 18.03
CA THR A 84 -10.10 14.57 16.96
C THR A 84 -9.92 16.07 17.18
N SER A 85 -11.00 16.80 17.44
CA SER A 85 -10.92 18.25 17.71
C SER A 85 -10.08 18.54 18.95
N TYR A 86 -10.25 17.75 20.02
CA TYR A 86 -9.46 17.85 21.24
C TYR A 86 -7.96 17.68 20.96
N TYR A 87 -7.58 16.65 20.20
CA TYR A 87 -6.19 16.41 19.81
C TYR A 87 -5.62 17.51 18.89
N ASN A 88 -6.41 17.99 17.94
CA ASN A 88 -5.96 19.02 16.99
C ASN A 88 -5.77 20.40 17.64
N ASN A 89 -6.45 20.67 18.75
CA ASN A 89 -6.32 21.92 19.50
C ASN A 89 -5.00 22.03 20.31
N PHE A 90 -4.24 20.95 20.45
CA PHE A 90 -2.93 21.01 21.12
C PHE A 90 -1.95 21.89 20.33
N SER A 91 -1.34 22.84 21.05
CA SER A 91 -0.49 23.89 20.46
C SER A 91 0.94 23.41 20.23
N SER A 92 1.42 22.48 21.06
CA SER A 92 2.80 21.98 21.03
C SER A 92 2.87 20.50 20.64
N SER A 93 4.03 20.08 20.13
CA SER A 93 4.34 18.66 19.92
C SER A 93 4.39 17.88 21.23
N ALA A 94 4.85 18.51 22.32
CA ALA A 94 4.92 17.91 23.64
C ALA A 94 3.53 17.49 24.15
N GLU A 95 2.52 18.37 24.07
CA GLU A 95 1.15 18.03 24.46
C GLU A 95 0.57 16.88 23.64
N LYS A 96 0.88 16.84 22.34
CA LYS A 96 0.46 15.73 21.46
C LYS A 96 1.12 14.42 21.86
N ASP A 97 2.38 14.45 22.28
CA ASP A 97 3.09 13.27 22.74
C ASP A 97 2.62 12.81 24.13
N ASP A 98 2.32 13.74 25.03
CA ASP A 98 1.71 13.45 26.32
C ASP A 98 0.33 12.78 26.15
N PHE A 99 -0.50 13.29 25.25
CA PHE A 99 -1.77 12.66 24.90
C PHE A 99 -1.59 11.21 24.42
N LYS A 100 -0.66 10.98 23.48
CA LYS A 100 -0.40 9.64 22.92
C LYS A 100 0.08 8.68 24.02
N ASN A 101 0.99 9.14 24.87
CA ASN A 101 1.52 8.36 25.98
C ASN A 101 0.43 8.02 27.00
N ALA A 102 -0.41 9.00 27.35
CA ALA A 102 -1.54 8.79 28.26
C ALA A 102 -2.55 7.78 27.69
N LEU A 103 -2.93 7.92 26.41
CA LEU A 103 -3.82 6.99 25.72
C LEU A 103 -3.24 5.57 25.70
N GLN A 104 -1.98 5.41 25.31
CA GLN A 104 -1.32 4.10 25.29
C GLN A 104 -1.28 3.48 26.69
N ASN A 105 -0.90 4.23 27.71
CA ASN A 105 -0.79 3.74 29.08
C ASN A 105 -2.15 3.31 29.65
N GLN A 106 -3.21 4.07 29.38
CA GLN A 106 -4.56 3.72 29.83
C GLN A 106 -5.09 2.47 29.12
N LEU A 107 -4.91 2.36 27.80
CA LEU A 107 -5.29 1.15 27.06
C LEU A 107 -4.48 -0.06 27.54
N CYS A 108 -3.16 0.09 27.71
CA CYS A 108 -2.29 -0.96 28.24
C CYS A 108 -2.67 -1.37 29.67
N GLY A 109 -3.12 -0.44 30.50
CA GLY A 109 -3.59 -0.74 31.86
C GLY A 109 -4.96 -1.44 31.91
N SER A 110 -5.72 -1.39 30.81
CA SER A 110 -7.05 -2.00 30.70
C SER A 110 -7.01 -3.48 30.27
N ILE A 111 -5.85 -3.97 29.82
CA ILE A 111 -5.63 -5.36 29.40
C ILE A 111 -4.36 -5.91 30.07
N PRO A 112 -4.26 -7.23 30.31
CA PRO A 112 -3.10 -7.84 30.96
C PRO A 112 -1.95 -8.06 29.96
N ILE A 113 -1.52 -7.00 29.28
CA ILE A 113 -0.37 -7.02 28.37
C ILE A 113 0.85 -6.37 29.02
N ASN A 114 2.04 -6.92 28.75
CA ASN A 114 3.28 -6.24 29.06
C ASN A 114 3.40 -4.97 28.19
N GLN A 115 3.62 -3.81 28.83
CA GLN A 115 3.75 -2.51 28.15
C GLN A 115 4.81 -2.50 27.04
N SER A 116 5.85 -3.33 27.16
CA SER A 116 6.86 -3.47 26.11
C SER A 116 6.29 -4.00 24.78
N ARG A 117 5.16 -4.73 24.82
CA ARG A 117 4.51 -5.37 23.67
C ARG A 117 3.40 -4.55 23.03
N PHE A 118 2.88 -3.51 23.68
CA PHE A 118 1.84 -2.62 23.14
C PHE A 118 2.38 -1.21 22.99
N ARG A 119 2.55 -0.73 21.75
CA ARG A 119 3.12 0.59 21.49
C ARG A 119 2.41 1.30 20.36
N MET A 120 2.15 2.58 20.50
CA MET A 120 1.67 3.38 19.39
C MET A 120 2.77 3.50 18.32
N SER A 121 2.45 3.31 17.04
CA SER A 121 3.44 3.37 15.96
C SER A 121 3.86 4.80 15.60
N GLY A 122 3.23 5.81 16.20
CA GLY A 122 3.44 7.24 15.90
C GLY A 122 2.57 7.78 14.77
N LYS A 123 1.90 6.91 14.00
CA LYS A 123 0.94 7.32 12.97
C LYS A 123 -0.41 7.64 13.57
N LEU A 124 -0.83 8.88 13.36
CA LEU A 124 -2.14 9.39 13.71
C LEU A 124 -2.58 10.29 12.56
N LEU A 125 -3.48 9.77 11.73
CA LEU A 125 -3.83 10.33 10.41
C LEU A 125 -5.35 10.31 10.24
N PRO A 126 -5.94 11.19 9.41
CA PRO A 126 -7.35 11.13 9.09
C PRO A 126 -7.78 9.74 8.59
N ASP A 127 -8.94 9.26 9.03
CA ASP A 127 -9.54 8.05 8.49
C ASP A 127 -10.03 8.33 7.06
N THR A 128 -9.54 7.55 6.11
CA THR A 128 -9.94 7.63 4.69
C THR A 128 -11.45 7.50 4.48
N ARG A 129 -12.16 6.79 5.38
CA ARG A 129 -13.62 6.58 5.32
C ARG A 129 -14.42 7.64 6.09
N LYS A 130 -13.82 8.26 7.10
CA LYS A 130 -14.41 9.32 7.94
C LYS A 130 -13.37 10.41 8.21
N LYS A 131 -13.22 11.33 7.26
CA LYS A 131 -12.09 12.30 7.20
C LYS A 131 -12.02 13.28 8.37
N ASP A 132 -13.12 13.48 9.08
CA ASP A 132 -13.23 14.29 10.30
C ASP A 132 -12.77 13.56 11.56
N GLN A 133 -12.40 12.28 11.45
CA GLN A 133 -11.92 11.44 12.53
C GLN A 133 -10.48 11.00 12.31
N LEU A 134 -9.70 10.92 13.39
CA LEU A 134 -8.32 10.45 13.35
C LEU A 134 -8.27 8.94 13.65
N LEU A 135 -7.51 8.23 12.84
CA LEU A 135 -7.15 6.84 13.05
C LEU A 135 -5.74 6.77 13.65
N ILE A 136 -5.58 5.91 14.64
CA ILE A 136 -4.35 5.71 15.41
C ILE A 136 -3.88 4.28 15.21
N GLU A 137 -2.60 4.11 14.88
CA GLU A 137 -1.99 2.78 14.71
C GLU A 137 -1.19 2.37 15.96
N PHE A 138 -1.46 1.16 16.44
CA PHE A 138 -0.76 0.49 17.54
C PHE A 138 -0.06 -0.77 17.01
N LYS A 139 1.17 -1.00 17.45
CA LYS A 139 1.92 -2.25 17.28
C LYS A 139 1.68 -3.15 18.47
N ILE A 140 1.35 -4.40 18.18
CA ILE A 140 1.20 -5.49 19.15
C ILE A 140 2.26 -6.52 18.84
N LEU A 141 3.26 -6.63 19.71
CA LEU A 141 4.37 -7.55 19.52
C LEU A 141 3.98 -8.96 19.95
N SER A 142 4.44 -9.94 19.20
CA SER A 142 4.34 -11.36 19.55
C SER A 142 5.21 -11.69 20.76
N THR A 143 4.97 -12.86 21.33
CA THR A 143 5.75 -13.43 22.43
C THR A 143 6.02 -14.89 22.15
N GLN A 144 7.17 -15.38 22.60
CA GLN A 144 7.50 -16.81 22.58
C GLN A 144 7.00 -17.52 23.84
N ASP A 145 6.58 -16.77 24.85
CA ASP A 145 5.96 -17.33 26.05
C ASP A 145 4.54 -17.77 25.74
N LYS A 146 4.33 -19.08 25.74
CA LYS A 146 3.04 -19.70 25.44
C LYS A 146 1.99 -19.52 26.54
N TYR A 147 2.41 -19.00 27.70
CA TYR A 147 1.54 -18.71 28.84
C TYR A 147 1.17 -17.22 28.94
N GLU A 148 1.78 -16.36 28.11
CA GLU A 148 1.34 -14.99 27.92
C GLU A 148 0.15 -14.90 26.94
N GLN A 149 -0.61 -13.81 27.03
CA GLN A 149 -1.68 -13.54 26.06
C GLN A 149 -1.12 -13.44 24.62
N ASN A 150 -1.76 -14.19 23.72
CA ASN A 150 -1.48 -14.10 22.29
C ASN A 150 -2.06 -12.82 21.68
N VAL A 151 -1.57 -12.46 20.49
CA VAL A 151 -1.92 -11.22 19.81
C VAL A 151 -3.41 -11.14 19.45
N GLU A 152 -4.03 -12.26 19.07
CA GLU A 152 -5.45 -12.32 18.71
C GLU A 152 -6.36 -12.02 19.91
N SER A 153 -6.05 -12.61 21.06
CA SER A 153 -6.75 -12.35 22.33
C SER A 153 -6.64 -10.89 22.74
N ILE A 154 -5.46 -10.27 22.58
CA ILE A 154 -5.25 -8.85 22.88
C ILE A 154 -6.15 -7.97 22.01
N ILE A 155 -6.26 -8.27 20.71
CA ILE A 155 -7.12 -7.52 19.79
C ILE A 155 -8.59 -7.66 20.18
N ASN A 156 -9.03 -8.89 20.46
CA ASN A 156 -10.41 -9.16 20.87
C ASN A 156 -10.76 -8.50 22.21
N ASP A 157 -9.83 -8.51 23.17
CA ASP A 157 -9.99 -7.85 24.46
C ASP A 157 -10.10 -6.33 24.27
N LEU A 158 -9.17 -5.71 23.53
CA LEU A 158 -9.21 -4.27 23.25
C LEU A 158 -10.50 -3.88 22.52
N ASN A 159 -10.91 -4.66 21.53
CA ASN A 159 -12.14 -4.41 20.79
C ASN A 159 -13.37 -4.49 21.71
N THR A 160 -13.43 -5.48 22.58
CA THR A 160 -14.51 -5.64 23.56
C THR A 160 -14.54 -4.49 24.55
N ILE A 161 -13.38 -4.06 25.06
CA ILE A 161 -13.26 -2.90 25.97
C ILE A 161 -13.73 -1.63 25.28
N ILE A 162 -13.29 -1.37 24.05
CA ILE A 162 -13.63 -0.15 23.32
C ILE A 162 -15.11 -0.13 22.94
N LYS A 163 -15.68 -1.27 22.56
CA LYS A 163 -17.12 -1.42 22.30
C LYS A 163 -17.99 -1.26 23.56
N ASN A 164 -17.40 -1.40 24.74
CA ASN A 164 -18.04 -1.26 26.05
C ASN A 164 -17.37 -0.16 26.89
N LYS A 165 -16.81 0.86 26.24
CA LYS A 165 -15.94 1.88 26.84
C LYS A 165 -16.54 2.63 28.03
N GLU A 166 -17.86 2.77 28.08
CA GLU A 166 -18.56 3.46 29.17
C GLU A 166 -18.49 2.69 30.51
N ILE A 167 -18.28 1.37 30.43
CA ILE A 167 -18.21 0.48 31.60
C ILE A 167 -16.76 0.33 32.07
N VAL A 168 -15.80 0.27 31.12
CA VAL A 168 -14.43 -0.17 31.39
C VAL A 168 -13.43 0.98 31.41
N LEU A 169 -13.61 2.00 30.58
CA LEU A 169 -12.63 3.07 30.43
C LEU A 169 -13.00 4.27 31.31
N PRO A 170 -12.00 4.97 31.87
CA PRO A 170 -12.23 6.25 32.53
C PRO A 170 -13.02 7.23 31.64
N LEU A 171 -13.91 8.02 32.24
CA LEU A 171 -14.85 8.90 31.52
C LEU A 171 -14.14 9.85 30.54
N ASN A 172 -12.95 10.35 30.91
CA ASN A 172 -12.12 11.21 30.07
C ASN A 172 -11.66 10.52 28.77
N LEU A 173 -11.38 9.21 28.82
CA LEU A 173 -10.97 8.43 27.65
C LEU A 173 -12.16 7.94 26.82
N SER A 174 -13.23 7.53 27.49
CA SER A 174 -14.44 7.02 26.84
C SER A 174 -14.99 8.02 25.81
N ASN A 175 -15.02 9.32 26.14
CA ASN A 175 -15.53 10.35 25.21
C ASN A 175 -14.67 10.56 23.96
N LEU A 176 -13.39 10.18 24.00
CA LEU A 176 -12.44 10.41 22.91
C LEU A 176 -12.43 9.29 21.88
N ILE A 177 -12.82 8.08 22.26
CA ILE A 177 -12.67 6.87 21.43
C ILE A 177 -13.99 6.50 20.72
N ASP A 178 -13.92 6.16 19.44
CA ASP A 178 -15.07 5.72 18.66
C ASP A 178 -15.45 4.25 18.97
N GLN A 179 -16.57 4.08 19.66
CA GLN A 179 -17.11 2.78 20.05
C GLN A 179 -17.64 1.96 18.86
N GLU A 180 -18.18 2.61 17.83
CA GLU A 180 -18.72 1.93 16.65
C GLU A 180 -17.59 1.32 15.82
N TYR A 181 -16.44 2.00 15.77
CA TYR A 181 -15.25 1.48 15.10
C TYR A 181 -14.64 0.28 15.84
N GLY A 182 -14.52 0.39 17.17
CA GLY A 182 -13.87 -0.63 17.98
C GLY A 182 -12.35 -0.59 17.89
N PHE A 183 -11.72 -1.75 18.10
CA PHE A 183 -10.29 -1.96 17.86
C PHE A 183 -10.13 -2.99 16.75
N VAL A 184 -9.58 -2.57 15.61
CA VAL A 184 -9.56 -3.40 14.40
C VAL A 184 -8.13 -3.75 14.05
N GLN A 185 -7.84 -5.05 13.88
CA GLN A 185 -6.57 -5.48 13.33
C GLN A 185 -6.35 -4.84 11.96
N ALA A 186 -5.21 -4.19 11.76
CA ALA A 186 -4.87 -3.67 10.45
C ALA A 186 -4.74 -4.84 9.48
N SER A 187 -5.29 -4.64 8.29
CA SER A 187 -5.20 -5.56 7.16
C SER A 187 -3.74 -5.95 6.87
N ASN A 188 -3.43 -7.24 6.92
CA ASN A 188 -2.18 -7.72 6.35
C ASN A 188 -2.32 -7.74 4.82
N ILE A 189 -1.65 -6.79 4.17
CA ILE A 189 -1.70 -6.59 2.72
C ILE A 189 -1.36 -7.89 1.97
N TRP A 190 -0.45 -8.71 2.49
CA TRP A 190 -0.10 -9.99 1.89
C TRP A 190 -1.26 -10.99 1.96
N GLU A 191 -1.88 -11.13 3.12
CA GLU A 191 -2.99 -12.09 3.31
C GLU A 191 -4.22 -11.70 2.52
N GLU A 192 -4.57 -10.41 2.49
CA GLU A 192 -5.71 -9.92 1.71
C GLU A 192 -5.51 -10.11 0.21
N ASN A 193 -4.27 -9.96 -0.26
CA ASN A 193 -3.98 -9.92 -1.70
C ASN A 193 -3.30 -11.19 -2.23
N LYS A 194 -3.13 -12.24 -1.42
CA LYS A 194 -2.37 -13.44 -1.80
C LYS A 194 -2.82 -14.06 -3.12
N PHE A 195 -4.12 -14.09 -3.39
CA PHE A 195 -4.66 -14.64 -4.65
C PHE A 195 -4.41 -13.72 -5.85
N ILE A 196 -4.49 -12.40 -5.64
CA ILE A 196 -4.15 -11.41 -6.67
C ILE A 196 -2.66 -11.50 -7.01
N LEU A 197 -1.81 -11.57 -5.99
CA LEU A 197 -0.37 -11.72 -6.14
C LEU A 197 0.01 -13.05 -6.80
N LEU A 198 -0.67 -14.14 -6.45
CA LEU A 198 -0.51 -15.43 -7.13
C LEU A 198 -0.88 -15.33 -8.61
N GLY A 199 -2.01 -14.70 -8.92
CA GLY A 199 -2.43 -14.44 -10.30
C GLY A 199 -1.41 -13.63 -11.09
N LEU A 200 -0.86 -12.57 -10.48
CA LEU A 200 0.22 -11.77 -11.08
C LEU A 200 1.48 -12.62 -11.32
N GLY A 201 1.86 -13.48 -10.38
CA GLY A 201 2.99 -14.40 -10.55
C GLY A 201 2.80 -15.37 -11.73
N ILE A 202 1.60 -15.94 -11.88
CA ILE A 202 1.26 -16.80 -13.03
C ILE A 202 1.30 -16.01 -14.34
N ALA A 203 0.75 -14.79 -14.37
CA ALA A 203 0.78 -13.93 -15.54
C ALA A 203 2.23 -13.60 -15.97
N LEU A 204 3.11 -13.28 -15.00
CA LEU A 204 4.53 -13.04 -15.27
C LEU A 204 5.22 -14.28 -15.86
N LEU A 205 4.91 -15.47 -15.35
CA LEU A 205 5.44 -16.72 -15.90
C LEU A 205 5.01 -16.93 -17.36
N ILE A 206 3.75 -16.66 -17.67
CA ILE A 206 3.24 -16.72 -19.05
C ILE A 206 3.98 -15.72 -19.94
N PHE A 207 4.19 -14.48 -19.49
CA PHE A 207 4.96 -13.49 -20.26
C PHE A 207 6.40 -13.92 -20.49
N CYS A 208 7.06 -14.54 -19.50
CA CYS A 208 8.39 -15.11 -19.67
C CYS A 208 8.41 -16.21 -20.75
N LEU A 209 7.41 -17.11 -20.76
CA LEU A 209 7.30 -18.15 -21.77
C LEU A 209 7.09 -17.56 -23.18
N ILE A 210 6.23 -16.55 -23.31
CA ILE A 210 5.99 -15.85 -24.59
C ILE A 210 7.27 -15.16 -25.07
N TYR A 211 7.99 -14.48 -24.17
CA TYR A 211 9.27 -13.84 -24.50
C TYR A 211 10.31 -14.86 -25.00
N LEU A 212 10.46 -15.99 -24.30
CA LEU A 212 11.40 -17.04 -24.71
C LEU A 212 11.02 -17.65 -26.07
N TRP A 213 9.73 -17.87 -26.30
CA TRP A 213 9.22 -18.35 -27.59
C TRP A 213 9.51 -17.35 -28.72
N ALA A 214 9.19 -16.06 -28.52
CA ALA A 214 9.41 -15.02 -29.51
C ALA A 214 10.91 -14.87 -29.83
N ARG A 215 11.77 -14.93 -28.80
CA ARG A 215 13.23 -14.87 -28.95
C ARG A 215 13.81 -16.08 -29.68
N ARG A 216 13.26 -17.28 -29.49
CA ARG A 216 13.65 -18.46 -30.28
C ARG A 216 13.25 -18.34 -31.75
N ARG A 217 12.09 -17.74 -32.03
CA ARG A 217 11.57 -17.60 -33.39
C ARG A 217 12.32 -16.53 -34.19
N ASN A 218 12.61 -15.39 -33.58
CA ASN A 218 13.39 -14.32 -34.20
C ASN A 218 14.27 -13.62 -33.17
N SER A 219 15.56 -13.95 -33.12
CA SER A 219 16.49 -13.37 -32.16
C SER A 219 16.88 -11.92 -32.47
N GLU A 220 16.72 -11.46 -33.71
CA GLU A 220 17.04 -10.09 -34.12
C GLU A 220 15.95 -9.08 -33.77
N GLY A 221 14.73 -9.55 -33.51
CA GLY A 221 13.61 -8.72 -33.08
C GLY A 221 13.75 -8.26 -31.62
N ASN A 222 13.26 -7.05 -31.34
CA ASN A 222 13.07 -6.57 -29.98
C ASN A 222 11.84 -7.27 -29.34
N ASN A 223 12.03 -8.51 -28.92
CA ASN A 223 10.97 -9.34 -28.35
C ASN A 223 10.44 -8.85 -26.99
N PHE A 224 11.13 -7.90 -26.35
CA PHE A 224 10.65 -7.27 -25.11
C PHE A 224 9.47 -6.31 -25.36
N ALA A 225 9.22 -5.92 -26.62
CA ALA A 225 8.19 -4.97 -26.98
C ALA A 225 6.76 -5.38 -26.55
N LEU A 226 6.46 -6.68 -26.47
CA LEU A 226 5.17 -7.15 -25.94
C LEU A 226 5.02 -6.85 -24.45
N ILE A 227 6.07 -7.10 -23.65
CA ILE A 227 6.07 -6.81 -22.22
C ILE A 227 5.93 -5.30 -22.01
N GLN A 228 6.66 -4.51 -22.82
CA GLN A 228 6.53 -3.06 -22.81
C GLN A 228 5.08 -2.60 -23.10
N ALA A 229 4.41 -3.18 -24.10
CA ALA A 229 3.00 -2.87 -24.42
C ALA A 229 2.07 -3.07 -23.20
N VAL A 230 2.24 -4.21 -22.53
CA VAL A 230 1.43 -4.58 -21.36
C VAL A 230 1.72 -3.66 -20.18
N MET A 231 3.00 -3.31 -19.95
CA MET A 231 3.39 -2.38 -18.90
C MET A 231 2.78 -0.99 -19.11
N ILE A 232 2.84 -0.44 -20.32
CA ILE A 232 2.24 0.87 -20.66
C ILE A 232 0.72 0.85 -20.40
N TRP A 233 0.05 -0.22 -20.81
CA TRP A 233 -1.39 -0.35 -20.61
C TRP A 233 -1.76 -0.51 -19.12
N PHE A 234 -0.99 -1.31 -18.39
CA PHE A 234 -1.21 -1.56 -16.96
C PHE A 234 -0.96 -0.30 -16.13
N ASP A 235 0.07 0.48 -16.47
CA ASP A 235 0.42 1.72 -15.80
C ASP A 235 -0.70 2.77 -15.91
N LEU A 236 -1.14 3.07 -17.14
CA LEU A 236 -2.30 3.95 -17.37
C LEU A 236 -3.52 3.49 -16.57
N THR A 237 -3.77 2.18 -16.56
CA THR A 237 -4.90 1.60 -15.82
C THR A 237 -4.77 1.83 -14.32
N MET A 238 -3.58 1.61 -13.75
CA MET A 238 -3.34 1.79 -12.33
C MET A 238 -3.43 3.26 -11.91
N ASP A 239 -2.96 4.17 -12.75
CA ASP A 239 -3.02 5.61 -12.47
C ASP A 239 -4.46 6.13 -12.47
N ILE A 240 -5.27 5.70 -13.45
CA ILE A 240 -6.70 6.02 -13.47
C ILE A 240 -7.41 5.40 -12.25
N LEU A 241 -7.15 4.13 -11.95
CA LEU A 241 -7.79 3.44 -10.82
C LEU A 241 -7.41 4.08 -9.48
N PHE A 242 -6.15 4.51 -9.33
CA PHE A 242 -5.68 5.22 -8.15
C PHE A 242 -6.46 6.52 -7.95
N ILE A 243 -6.58 7.35 -8.99
CA ILE A 243 -7.32 8.62 -8.91
C ILE A 243 -8.80 8.38 -8.56
N VAL A 244 -9.45 7.43 -9.24
CA VAL A 244 -10.89 7.18 -9.10
C VAL A 244 -11.23 6.57 -7.74
N LYS A 245 -10.44 5.62 -7.25
CA LYS A 245 -10.78 4.87 -6.03
C LYS A 245 -10.10 5.39 -4.76
N ASN A 246 -8.93 6.01 -4.89
CA ASN A 246 -8.07 6.39 -3.76
C ASN A 246 -7.63 7.86 -3.80
N GLY A 247 -7.88 8.57 -4.90
CA GLY A 247 -7.44 9.96 -5.04
C GLY A 247 -8.03 10.89 -3.99
N HIS A 248 -9.23 10.57 -3.46
CA HIS A 248 -9.88 11.35 -2.41
C HIS A 248 -9.47 10.95 -0.99
N ASP A 249 -8.73 9.86 -0.78
CA ASP A 249 -8.27 9.44 0.55
C ASP A 249 -7.33 10.50 1.14
N VAL A 250 -6.48 11.10 0.29
CA VAL A 250 -5.58 12.20 0.62
C VAL A 250 -5.89 13.37 -0.31
N GLU A 251 -6.81 14.24 0.09
CA GLU A 251 -7.36 15.31 -0.76
C GLU A 251 -6.29 16.19 -1.41
N LYS A 252 -5.19 16.44 -0.71
CA LYS A 252 -4.06 17.25 -1.21
C LYS A 252 -3.37 16.63 -2.43
N LEU A 253 -3.48 15.31 -2.62
CA LEU A 253 -2.87 14.58 -3.73
C LEU A 253 -3.82 14.41 -4.94
N TYR A 254 -5.14 14.60 -4.76
CA TYR A 254 -6.12 14.41 -5.82
C TYR A 254 -5.83 15.28 -7.05
N ILE A 255 -5.77 16.60 -6.86
CA ILE A 255 -5.56 17.56 -7.94
C ILE A 255 -4.20 17.35 -8.64
N PRO A 256 -3.07 17.21 -7.92
CA PRO A 256 -1.79 16.88 -8.54
C PRO A 256 -1.84 15.61 -9.39
N SER A 257 -2.49 14.54 -8.91
CA SER A 257 -2.59 13.27 -9.65
C SER A 257 -3.35 13.44 -10.97
N VAL A 258 -4.47 14.17 -10.94
CA VAL A 258 -5.27 14.47 -12.14
C VAL A 258 -4.46 15.31 -13.13
N ILE A 259 -3.73 16.32 -12.66
CA ILE A 259 -2.91 17.20 -13.52
C ILE A 259 -1.79 16.41 -14.18
N VAL A 260 -1.04 15.60 -13.42
CA VAL A 260 0.07 14.78 -13.94
C VAL A 260 -0.45 13.85 -15.06
N LEU A 261 -1.52 13.10 -14.80
CA LEU A 261 -2.11 12.20 -15.79
C LEU A 261 -2.61 12.95 -17.03
N ALA A 262 -3.34 14.06 -16.84
CA ALA A 262 -3.89 14.82 -17.96
C ALA A 262 -2.79 15.45 -18.84
N VAL A 263 -1.76 16.05 -18.22
CA VAL A 263 -0.64 16.65 -18.93
C VAL A 263 0.15 15.59 -19.69
N SER A 264 0.39 14.41 -19.08
CA SER A 264 1.05 13.30 -19.76
C SER A 264 0.27 12.85 -20.99
N ILE A 265 -1.03 12.56 -20.83
CA ILE A 265 -1.88 12.12 -21.94
C ILE A 265 -1.87 13.14 -23.08
N ILE A 266 -2.01 14.43 -22.78
CA ILE A 266 -1.97 15.50 -23.79
C ILE A 266 -0.62 15.52 -24.52
N PHE A 267 0.49 15.48 -23.76
CA PHE A 267 1.84 15.45 -24.32
C PHE A 267 2.06 14.26 -25.25
N ASN A 268 1.65 13.06 -24.81
CA ASN A 268 1.81 11.81 -25.53
C ASN A 268 0.93 11.73 -26.78
N VAL A 269 -0.34 12.17 -26.71
CA VAL A 269 -1.23 12.27 -27.88
C VAL A 269 -0.66 13.22 -28.94
N ILE A 270 -0.22 14.42 -28.54
CA ILE A 270 0.37 15.40 -29.48
C ILE A 270 1.63 14.83 -30.13
N SER A 271 2.48 14.17 -29.34
CA SER A 271 3.72 13.56 -29.82
C SER A 271 3.44 12.41 -30.79
N ALA A 272 2.55 11.49 -30.43
CA ALA A 272 2.15 10.37 -31.25
C ALA A 272 1.56 10.84 -32.59
N PHE A 273 0.62 11.79 -32.57
CA PHE A 273 -0.01 12.30 -33.79
C PHE A 273 1.01 13.00 -34.72
N LYS A 274 1.94 13.79 -34.16
CA LYS A 274 3.01 14.43 -34.94
C LYS A 274 3.94 13.43 -35.59
N LEU A 275 4.36 12.38 -34.87
CA LEU A 275 5.26 11.36 -35.38
C LEU A 275 4.59 10.49 -36.44
N PHE A 276 3.37 10.06 -36.17
CA PHE A 276 2.59 9.24 -37.08
C PHE A 276 2.32 9.97 -38.41
N THR A 277 1.88 11.24 -38.32
CA THR A 277 1.66 12.08 -39.52
C THR A 277 2.96 12.34 -40.28
N TYR A 278 4.09 12.49 -39.59
CA TYR A 278 5.38 12.65 -40.23
C TYR A 278 5.79 11.42 -41.05
N GLU A 279 5.61 10.21 -40.50
CA GLU A 279 5.92 8.97 -41.19
C GLU A 279 4.99 8.74 -42.39
N LEU A 280 3.68 8.96 -42.26
CA LEU A 280 2.74 8.82 -43.37
C LEU A 280 3.07 9.74 -44.56
N LYS A 281 3.61 10.93 -44.30
CA LYS A 281 3.92 11.93 -45.35
C LYS A 281 5.29 11.72 -45.99
N ASN A 282 6.26 11.17 -45.26
CA ASN A 282 7.66 11.22 -45.65
C ASN A 282 8.34 9.84 -45.76
N ASN A 283 7.62 8.74 -45.48
CA ASN A 283 8.17 7.39 -45.52
C ASN A 283 7.22 6.45 -46.28
N GLU A 284 7.51 6.21 -47.56
CA GLU A 284 6.72 5.34 -48.44
C GLU A 284 6.58 3.92 -47.88
N LYS A 285 7.65 3.35 -47.31
CA LYS A 285 7.62 2.01 -46.71
C LYS A 285 6.69 1.92 -45.51
N PHE A 286 6.66 2.97 -44.68
CA PHE A 286 5.72 3.04 -43.56
C PHE A 286 4.28 3.18 -44.06
N LEU A 287 4.05 3.96 -45.12
CA LEU A 287 2.73 4.11 -45.73
C LEU A 287 2.22 2.78 -46.32
N GLU A 288 3.06 2.03 -47.04
CA GLU A 288 2.74 0.70 -47.56
C GLU A 288 2.38 -0.27 -46.43
N TRP A 289 3.20 -0.31 -45.38
CA TRP A 289 2.90 -1.11 -44.19
C TRP A 289 1.59 -0.67 -43.53
N PHE A 290 1.34 0.63 -43.42
CA PHE A 290 0.12 1.17 -42.80
C PHE A 290 -1.15 0.76 -43.53
N ILE A 291 -1.14 0.77 -44.88
CA ILE A 291 -2.29 0.36 -45.70
C ILE A 291 -2.69 -1.08 -45.38
N GLY A 292 -1.73 -1.99 -45.18
CA GLY A 292 -1.98 -3.37 -44.80
C GLY A 292 -2.35 -3.59 -43.32
N ASN A 293 -1.95 -2.66 -42.44
CA ASN A 293 -1.96 -2.87 -40.98
C ASN A 293 -2.71 -1.77 -40.20
N ALA A 294 -3.62 -1.04 -40.85
CA ALA A 294 -4.28 0.16 -40.29
C ALA A 294 -4.91 -0.08 -38.90
N LYS A 295 -5.58 -1.22 -38.69
CA LYS A 295 -6.19 -1.57 -37.39
C LYS A 295 -5.17 -1.63 -36.25
N LEU A 296 -4.04 -2.30 -36.49
CA LEU A 296 -2.96 -2.43 -35.52
C LEU A 296 -2.32 -1.06 -35.24
N ALA A 297 -2.08 -0.29 -36.30
CA ALA A 297 -1.52 1.04 -36.20
C ALA A 297 -2.44 1.98 -35.38
N SER A 298 -3.77 1.89 -35.53
CA SER A 298 -4.73 2.64 -34.71
C SER A 298 -4.67 2.25 -33.24
N ILE A 299 -4.60 0.94 -32.93
CA ILE A 299 -4.47 0.45 -31.54
C ILE A 299 -3.23 1.04 -30.88
N PHE A 300 -2.07 0.95 -31.54
CA PHE A 300 -0.83 1.49 -30.97
C PHE A 300 -0.80 3.01 -30.95
N THR A 301 -1.48 3.69 -31.86
CA THR A 301 -1.64 5.15 -31.78
C THR A 301 -2.45 5.57 -30.55
N ILE A 302 -3.51 4.82 -30.22
CA ILE A 302 -4.29 5.04 -28.99
C ILE A 302 -3.44 4.68 -27.76
N LEU A 303 -2.76 3.53 -27.76
CA LEU A 303 -1.88 3.14 -26.65
C LEU A 303 -0.76 4.17 -26.44
N SER A 304 -0.31 4.83 -27.50
CA SER A 304 0.64 5.94 -27.42
C SER A 304 0.10 7.20 -26.77
N SER A 305 -1.17 7.27 -26.38
CA SER A 305 -1.64 8.32 -25.47
C SER A 305 -1.16 8.10 -24.04
N ALA A 306 -0.87 6.86 -23.64
CA ALA A 306 -0.28 6.55 -22.34
C ALA A 306 1.22 6.82 -22.37
N ASP A 307 1.91 6.29 -23.38
CA ASP A 307 3.35 6.52 -23.57
C ASP A 307 3.68 6.47 -25.07
N VAL A 308 4.27 7.54 -25.60
CA VAL A 308 4.72 7.61 -27.00
C VAL A 308 5.68 6.47 -27.39
N GLY A 309 6.35 5.86 -26.40
CA GLY A 309 7.15 4.64 -26.53
C GLY A 309 6.38 3.47 -27.15
N ALA A 310 5.05 3.42 -27.02
CA ALA A 310 4.22 2.39 -27.64
C ALA A 310 4.35 2.37 -29.18
N LEU A 311 4.67 3.49 -29.84
CA LEU A 311 4.92 3.51 -31.28
C LEU A 311 6.16 2.66 -31.67
N SER A 312 7.15 2.54 -30.80
CA SER A 312 8.36 1.75 -31.07
C SER A 312 8.06 0.26 -31.23
N ILE A 313 6.93 -0.21 -30.67
CA ILE A 313 6.49 -1.60 -30.74
C ILE A 313 6.12 -1.99 -32.18
N LEU A 314 5.59 -1.05 -32.96
CA LEU A 314 5.28 -1.26 -34.39
C LEU A 314 6.51 -1.56 -35.25
N ASN A 315 7.71 -1.20 -34.77
CA ASN A 315 8.99 -1.45 -35.44
C ASN A 315 9.87 -2.46 -34.68
N SER A 316 9.30 -3.24 -33.77
CA SER A 316 10.04 -4.16 -32.90
C SER A 316 10.45 -5.47 -33.57
N ARG A 317 9.81 -5.86 -34.67
CA ARG A 317 9.93 -7.19 -35.30
C ARG A 317 9.68 -8.33 -34.31
N PHE A 318 8.80 -8.11 -33.33
CA PHE A 318 8.42 -9.10 -32.32
C PHE A 318 8.08 -10.45 -32.96
N GLY A 319 8.77 -11.51 -32.56
CA GLY A 319 8.60 -12.87 -33.06
C GLY A 319 8.82 -13.02 -34.58
N GLY A 320 9.36 -12.02 -35.27
CA GLY A 320 9.49 -11.99 -36.73
C GLY A 320 8.16 -11.77 -37.46
N PHE A 321 7.12 -11.27 -36.79
CA PHE A 321 5.86 -10.94 -37.45
C PHE A 321 5.96 -9.63 -38.24
N GLU A 322 5.54 -9.65 -39.51
CA GLU A 322 5.48 -8.46 -40.37
C GLU A 322 4.56 -7.36 -39.83
N LEU A 323 3.58 -7.75 -39.00
CA LEU A 323 2.74 -6.83 -38.23
C LEU A 323 3.56 -5.83 -37.40
N PHE A 324 4.75 -6.22 -36.93
CA PHE A 324 5.63 -5.36 -36.12
C PHE A 324 6.89 -4.91 -36.88
N ASN A 325 6.81 -4.85 -38.21
CA ASN A 325 7.91 -4.44 -39.09
C ASN A 325 7.57 -3.15 -39.86
N SER A 326 7.10 -2.12 -39.15
CA SER A 326 6.58 -0.89 -39.77
C SER A 326 7.63 0.00 -40.46
N SER A 327 8.91 -0.34 -40.37
CA SER A 327 10.02 0.41 -40.99
C SER A 327 10.05 1.90 -40.59
N LEU A 328 9.86 2.20 -39.30
CA LEU A 328 9.93 3.57 -38.78
C LEU A 328 11.29 4.21 -39.10
N SER A 329 11.29 5.46 -39.57
CA SER A 329 12.55 6.17 -39.84
C SER A 329 13.40 6.34 -38.57
N LEU A 330 14.73 6.36 -38.73
CA LEU A 330 15.66 6.62 -37.62
C LEU A 330 15.38 7.96 -36.93
N LYS A 331 14.87 8.95 -37.67
CA LYS A 331 14.50 10.26 -37.12
C LYS A 331 13.31 10.15 -36.18
N THR A 332 12.31 9.35 -36.52
CA THR A 332 11.16 9.10 -35.65
C THR A 332 11.54 8.25 -34.45
N GLN A 333 12.37 7.21 -34.62
CA GLN A 333 12.89 6.43 -33.49
C GLN A 333 13.63 7.31 -32.47
N LYS A 334 14.49 8.25 -32.93
CA LYS A 334 15.15 9.23 -32.05
C LYS A 334 14.15 10.14 -31.33
N LYS A 335 13.12 10.62 -32.03
CA LYS A 335 12.08 11.46 -31.41
C LYS A 335 11.22 10.69 -30.40
N ILE A 336 10.92 9.41 -30.65
CA ILE A 336 10.27 8.53 -29.67
C ILE A 336 11.15 8.45 -28.43
N PHE A 337 12.45 8.18 -28.58
CA PHE A 337 13.39 8.15 -27.45
C PHE A 337 13.40 9.45 -26.64
N TYR A 338 13.42 10.63 -27.30
CA TYR A 338 13.32 11.90 -26.58
C TYR A 338 11.94 12.12 -25.95
N GLY A 339 10.88 11.62 -26.58
CA GLY A 339 9.52 11.68 -26.07
C GLY A 339 9.36 10.87 -24.79
N THR A 340 9.76 9.60 -24.78
CA THR A 340 9.79 8.77 -23.56
C THR A 340 10.73 9.37 -22.51
N THR A 341 11.83 9.98 -22.95
CA THR A 341 12.74 10.71 -22.05
C THR A 341 12.03 11.83 -21.31
N ALA A 342 11.26 12.65 -22.02
CA ALA A 342 10.45 13.71 -21.43
C ALA A 342 9.33 13.14 -20.55
N ASN A 343 8.71 12.02 -20.93
CA ASN A 343 7.63 11.38 -20.16
C ASN A 343 8.06 11.02 -18.74
N LEU A 344 9.29 10.53 -18.54
CA LEU A 344 9.83 10.26 -17.20
C LEU A 344 9.71 11.46 -16.24
N PHE A 345 9.93 12.67 -16.75
CA PHE A 345 9.88 13.88 -15.93
C PHE A 345 8.48 14.48 -15.84
N ILE A 346 7.63 14.24 -16.84
CA ILE A 346 6.26 14.74 -16.89
C ILE A 346 5.31 13.86 -16.06
N GLU A 347 5.52 12.55 -16.10
CA GLU A 347 4.62 11.52 -15.54
C GLU A 347 5.32 10.64 -14.52
N ASP A 348 6.28 9.80 -14.93
CA ASP A 348 6.75 8.68 -14.10
C ASP A 348 7.33 9.11 -12.74
N ILE A 349 8.19 10.15 -12.71
CA ILE A 349 8.76 10.69 -11.46
C ILE A 349 7.70 11.38 -10.60
N PRO A 350 6.90 12.33 -11.14
CA PRO A 350 5.77 12.90 -10.40
C PRO A 350 4.81 11.85 -9.84
N GLN A 351 4.46 10.84 -10.63
CA GLN A 351 3.55 9.77 -10.25
C GLN A 351 4.14 8.91 -9.13
N LEU A 352 5.41 8.47 -9.27
CA LEU A 352 6.10 7.77 -8.18
C LEU A 352 6.14 8.61 -6.89
N THR A 353 6.38 9.91 -7.02
CA THR A 353 6.37 10.84 -5.88
C THR A 353 5.00 10.90 -5.22
N ILE A 354 3.92 10.99 -6.00
CA ILE A 354 2.54 10.95 -5.50
C ILE A 354 2.27 9.62 -4.77
N GLN A 355 2.70 8.48 -5.32
CA GLN A 355 2.49 7.18 -4.69
C GLN A 355 3.25 7.04 -3.36
N ILE A 356 4.48 7.55 -3.27
CA ILE A 356 5.26 7.60 -2.02
C ILE A 356 4.56 8.49 -0.99
N LEU A 357 4.15 9.70 -1.39
CA LEU A 357 3.44 10.63 -0.52
C LEU A 357 2.12 10.04 -0.02
N TYR A 358 1.36 9.38 -0.90
CA TYR A 358 0.13 8.69 -0.53
C TYR A 358 0.42 7.62 0.54
N ARG A 359 1.43 6.77 0.34
CA ARG A 359 1.82 5.73 1.31
C ARG A 359 2.22 6.30 2.68
N MET A 360 2.80 7.49 2.72
CA MET A 360 3.16 8.18 3.96
C MET A 360 1.95 8.77 4.70
N ASN A 361 0.88 9.08 3.98
CA ASN A 361 -0.30 9.80 4.51
C ASN A 361 -1.53 8.91 4.72
N VAL A 362 -1.39 7.59 4.65
CA VAL A 362 -2.46 6.64 5.01
C VAL A 362 -1.97 5.56 5.98
N ILE A 363 -2.88 5.11 6.85
CA ILE A 363 -2.64 3.97 7.75
C ILE A 363 -3.08 2.66 7.07
N THR A 364 -4.31 2.62 6.58
CA THR A 364 -4.85 1.48 5.83
C THR A 364 -4.47 1.61 4.36
N TYR A 365 -3.59 0.72 3.89
CA TYR A 365 -3.05 0.76 2.53
C TYR A 365 -3.68 -0.33 1.66
N SER A 366 -4.41 0.09 0.63
CA SER A 366 -5.15 -0.83 -0.25
C SER A 366 -4.30 -1.35 -1.41
N THR A 367 -4.85 -2.32 -2.15
CA THR A 367 -4.17 -3.03 -3.24
C THR A 367 -3.81 -2.14 -4.42
N ILE A 368 -4.69 -1.22 -4.82
CA ILE A 368 -4.50 -0.38 -6.01
C ILE A 368 -3.29 0.56 -5.83
N PRO A 369 -3.20 1.35 -4.75
CA PRO A 369 -1.99 2.14 -4.45
C PRO A 369 -0.73 1.28 -4.37
N LEU A 370 -0.80 0.06 -3.84
CA LEU A 370 0.36 -0.84 -3.83
C LEU A 370 0.83 -1.19 -5.25
N LEU A 371 -0.09 -1.63 -6.10
CA LEU A 371 0.23 -2.00 -7.48
C LEU A 371 0.72 -0.79 -8.27
N SER A 372 0.10 0.39 -8.09
CA SER A 372 0.56 1.64 -8.69
C SER A 372 1.98 1.99 -8.24
N LEU A 373 2.28 1.94 -6.93
CA LEU A 373 3.63 2.19 -6.41
C LEU A 373 4.68 1.22 -6.98
N ILE A 374 4.36 -0.07 -7.07
CA ILE A 374 5.25 -1.08 -7.65
C ILE A 374 5.50 -0.77 -9.13
N THR A 375 4.46 -0.51 -9.91
CA THR A 375 4.58 -0.22 -11.35
C THR A 375 5.37 1.05 -11.61
N SER A 376 5.04 2.16 -10.94
CA SER A 376 5.78 3.42 -11.11
C SER A 376 7.24 3.27 -10.71
N SER A 377 7.54 2.47 -9.67
CA SER A 377 8.92 2.17 -9.27
C SER A 377 9.68 1.39 -10.36
N ILE A 378 9.04 0.37 -10.95
CA ILE A 378 9.62 -0.44 -12.03
C ILE A 378 9.86 0.41 -13.28
N LEU A 379 8.91 1.27 -13.65
CA LEU A 379 9.03 2.13 -14.83
C LEU A 379 10.17 3.13 -14.67
N VAL A 380 10.21 3.88 -13.56
CA VAL A 380 11.30 4.82 -13.29
C VAL A 380 12.65 4.11 -13.28
N ALA A 381 12.75 2.93 -12.65
CA ALA A 381 13.99 2.16 -12.63
C ALA A 381 14.41 1.69 -14.03
N SER A 382 13.47 1.14 -14.81
CA SER A 382 13.70 0.68 -16.19
C SER A 382 14.19 1.81 -17.07
N ASP A 383 13.57 2.98 -16.96
CA ASP A 383 13.90 4.14 -17.77
C ASP A 383 15.25 4.75 -17.41
N VAL A 384 15.56 4.86 -16.12
CA VAL A 384 16.88 5.30 -15.66
C VAL A 384 17.96 4.33 -16.13
N LEU A 385 17.75 3.01 -15.99
CA LEU A 385 18.72 2.00 -16.45
C LEU A 385 18.93 2.06 -17.96
N SER A 386 17.86 2.11 -18.75
CA SER A 386 17.91 2.20 -20.22
C SER A 386 18.71 3.42 -20.69
N ARG A 387 18.47 4.59 -20.08
CA ARG A 387 19.17 5.84 -20.43
C ARG A 387 20.63 5.80 -20.03
N THR A 388 20.92 5.25 -18.86
CA THR A 388 22.29 5.11 -18.36
C THR A 388 23.10 4.19 -19.27
N TYR A 389 22.52 3.06 -19.68
CA TYR A 389 23.13 2.15 -20.65
C TYR A 389 23.41 2.84 -22.00
N ASN A 390 22.45 3.61 -22.52
CA ASN A 390 22.62 4.33 -23.79
C ASN A 390 23.71 5.42 -23.72
N LEU A 391 23.84 6.12 -22.59
CA LEU A 391 24.91 7.09 -22.37
C LEU A 391 26.28 6.41 -22.31
N ILE A 392 26.41 5.33 -21.55
CA ILE A 392 27.67 4.59 -21.40
C ILE A 392 28.10 3.98 -22.73
N SER A 393 27.18 3.34 -23.46
CA SER A 393 27.48 2.76 -24.77
C SER A 393 27.88 3.83 -25.78
N GLY A 394 27.20 4.99 -25.79
CA GLY A 394 27.58 6.14 -26.59
C GLY A 394 28.99 6.67 -26.29
N LEU A 395 29.34 6.81 -25.01
CA LEU A 395 30.67 7.23 -24.57
C LEU A 395 31.75 6.21 -24.94
N TYR A 396 31.47 4.92 -24.78
CA TYR A 396 32.37 3.84 -25.18
C TYR A 396 32.65 3.86 -26.69
N PHE A 397 31.61 4.07 -27.52
CA PHE A 397 31.77 4.20 -28.98
C PHE A 397 32.60 5.43 -29.36
N ILE A 398 32.42 6.57 -28.67
CA ILE A 398 33.22 7.77 -28.91
C ILE A 398 34.69 7.55 -28.49
N HIS A 399 34.94 6.82 -27.40
CA HIS A 399 36.28 6.50 -26.92
C HIS A 399 37.00 5.55 -27.89
N LYS A 400 36.34 4.47 -28.34
CA LYS A 400 36.87 3.53 -29.33
C LYS A 400 37.18 4.18 -30.69
N LYS A 401 36.44 5.22 -31.07
CA LYS A 401 36.71 5.99 -32.30
C LYS A 401 37.88 6.98 -32.16
N LYS A 402 38.33 7.25 -30.93
CA LYS A 402 39.47 8.12 -30.61
C LYS A 402 40.78 7.36 -30.38
N GLU A 403 40.76 6.03 -30.25
CA GLU A 403 41.99 5.24 -30.31
C GLU A 403 42.58 5.32 -31.73
N PRO A 404 43.85 5.74 -31.90
CA PRO A 404 44.51 5.64 -33.18
C PRO A 404 44.56 4.17 -33.60
N LYS A 405 44.30 3.88 -34.89
CA LYS A 405 44.75 2.61 -35.46
C LYS A 405 46.27 2.60 -35.30
N ASP A 406 46.79 1.78 -34.39
CA ASP A 406 48.22 1.52 -34.35
C ASP A 406 48.63 0.99 -35.72
N SER A 407 49.36 1.85 -36.44
CA SER A 407 50.09 1.51 -37.64
C SER A 407 51.29 0.67 -37.23
N ASN A 408 51.07 -0.63 -37.07
CA ASN A 408 52.13 -1.63 -37.15
C ASN A 408 51.71 -2.65 -38.19
N GLU A 409 51.74 -2.23 -39.45
CA GLU A 409 51.86 -3.12 -40.60
C GLU A 409 52.95 -2.52 -41.48
N SER A 410 54.20 -2.88 -41.16
CA SER A 410 55.39 -2.58 -41.94
C SER A 410 55.84 -3.85 -42.65
N ASP A 411 55.71 -3.83 -43.98
CA ASP A 411 56.53 -4.46 -45.02
C ASP A 411 57.09 -5.91 -44.83
N LEU A 412 56.40 -6.84 -45.53
CA LEU A 412 56.89 -7.87 -46.49
C LEU A 412 57.76 -9.06 -46.00
N PRO A 413 57.82 -10.22 -46.74
CA PRO A 413 57.39 -10.45 -48.13
C PRO A 413 56.47 -11.66 -48.40
N GLU A 414 56.05 -11.74 -49.67
CA GLU A 414 55.56 -12.91 -50.40
C GLU A 414 56.35 -14.20 -50.09
N ASP A 415 55.64 -15.31 -49.91
CA ASP A 415 55.99 -16.69 -50.32
C ASP A 415 54.74 -17.56 -50.07
N GLU A 416 53.96 -17.93 -51.09
CA GLU A 416 54.08 -19.14 -51.93
C GLU A 416 53.47 -20.42 -51.30
N TYR A 417 52.59 -21.04 -52.09
CA TYR A 417 52.12 -22.44 -52.11
C TYR A 417 50.85 -22.90 -51.36
N ILE A 418 49.83 -23.12 -52.22
CA ILE A 418 48.79 -24.19 -52.29
C ILE A 418 47.52 -24.02 -51.45
#